data_AF-A0A9E2XZ85-F1
#
_entry.id   AF-A0A9E2XZ85-F1
#
_cell.length_a   1.000
_cell.length_b   1.000
_cell.length_c   1.000
_cell.angle_alpha   90.00
_cell.angle_beta   90.00
_cell.angle_gamma   90.00
#
_symmetry.space_group_name_H-M   'P 1'
#
loop_
_entity.id
_entity.type
_entity.pdbx_description
1 polymer ?
#
loop_
_entity_poly.entity_id
_entity_poly.type
_entity_poly.pdbx_seq_one_letter_code
_entity_poly.pdbx_strand_id
1 'polypeptide(L)' 'MGTVAFLVTQSLNALSQAALLFFLGVGLTLIFGIMRIVNFAHGSLYMLGAFVGYSVARVTGNFWAALLLAP' A
#
# COMPACT_ATOMS: atom_id res chain seq x y z
N MET A 1 -48.40 -2.16 4.86
CA MET A 1 -47.43 -1.05 4.76
C MET A 1 -47.58 -0.42 3.38
N GLY A 2 -47.62 0.91 3.27
CA GLY A 2 -47.78 1.56 1.96
C GLY A 2 -46.56 1.32 1.07
N THR A 3 -46.76 1.05 -0.23
CA THR A 3 -45.69 0.75 -1.20
C THR A 3 -44.59 1.80 -1.20
N VAL A 4 -44.95 3.08 -1.02
CA VAL A 4 -44.00 4.20 -0.89
C VAL A 4 -43.13 4.05 0.36
N ALA A 5 -43.72 3.71 1.51
CA ALA A 5 -42.97 3.52 2.74
C ALA A 5 -41.99 2.33 2.62
N PHE A 6 -42.37 1.26 1.92
CA PHE A 6 -41.50 0.12 1.64
C PHE A 6 -40.30 0.49 0.75
N LEU A 7 -40.51 1.29 -0.29
CA LEU A 7 -39.41 1.76 -1.16
C LEU A 7 -38.44 2.68 -0.42
N VAL A 8 -38.96 3.54 0.46
CA VAL A 8 -38.12 4.43 1.28
C VAL A 8 -37.28 3.62 2.27
N THR A 9 -37.85 2.66 2.98
CA THR A 9 -37.07 1.84 3.92
C THR A 9 -36.06 0.95 3.20
N GLN A 10 -36.39 0.40 2.04
CA GLN A 10 -35.47 -0.45 1.28
C GLN A 10 -34.29 0.35 0.70
N SER A 11 -34.53 1.56 0.22
CA SER A 11 -33.46 2.45 -0.28
C SER A 11 -32.53 2.92 0.84
N LEU A 12 -33.07 3.25 2.02
CA LEU A 12 -32.26 3.57 3.21
C LEU A 12 -31.42 2.39 3.68
N ASN A 13 -31.98 1.16 3.68
CA ASN A 13 -31.23 -0.05 4.00
C ASN A 13 -30.11 -0.32 2.99
N ALA A 14 -30.40 -0.18 1.68
CA ALA A 14 -29.40 -0.34 0.64
C ALA A 14 -28.28 0.70 0.74
N LEU A 15 -28.62 1.96 1.03
CA LEU A 15 -27.65 3.03 1.25
C LEU A 15 -26.75 2.74 2.46
N SER A 16 -27.33 2.27 3.57
CA SER A 16 -26.57 1.90 4.76
C SER A 16 -25.56 0.78 4.48
N GLN A 17 -25.97 -0.27 3.76
CA GLN A 17 -25.09 -1.37 3.40
C GLN A 17 -24.02 -0.96 2.37
N ALA A 18 -24.38 -0.11 1.40
CA ALA A 18 -23.43 0.44 0.44
C ALA A 18 -22.38 1.32 1.13
N ALA A 19 -22.79 2.13 2.12
CA ALA A 19 -21.88 2.97 2.89
C ALA A 19 -20.89 2.13 3.70
N LEU A 20 -21.33 1.03 4.34
CA LEU A 20 -20.44 0.11 5.06
C LEU A 20 -19.37 -0.48 4.13
N LEU A 21 -19.77 -1.01 2.97
CA LEU A 21 -18.84 -1.58 1.99
C LEU A 21 -17.91 -0.52 1.40
N PHE A 22 -18.42 0.69 1.14
CA PHE A 22 -17.65 1.82 0.65
C PHE A 22 -16.56 2.25 1.64
N PHE A 23 -16.90 2.44 2.93
CA PHE A 23 -15.92 2.83 3.94
C PHE A 23 -14.87 1.74 4.17
N LEU A 24 -15.27 0.46 4.08
CA LEU A 24 -14.35 -0.67 4.18
C LEU A 24 -13.31 -0.66 3.05
N GLY A 25 -13.72 -0.38 1.80
CA GLY A 25 -12.81 -0.26 0.66
C GLY A 25 -12.00 1.03 0.63
N VAL A 26 -12.62 2.17 0.92
CA VAL A 26 -11.96 3.49 0.94
C VAL A 26 -10.90 3.56 2.03
N GLY A 27 -11.07 2.89 3.17
CA GLY A 27 -10.04 2.78 4.20
C GLY A 27 -8.72 2.22 3.64
N LEU A 28 -8.77 1.11 2.90
CA LEU A 28 -7.59 0.50 2.28
C LEU A 28 -6.97 1.43 1.22
N THR A 29 -7.83 2.08 0.43
CA THR A 29 -7.41 3.00 -0.64
C THR A 29 -6.77 4.28 -0.09
N LEU A 30 -7.25 4.79 1.05
CA LEU A 30 -6.68 5.95 1.76
C LEU A 30 -5.32 5.60 2.39
N ILE A 31 -5.23 4.45 3.04
CA ILE A 31 -3.98 3.94 3.66
C ILE A 31 -2.87 3.88 2.62
N PHE A 32 -3.15 3.33 1.43
CA PHE A 32 -2.14 3.22 0.37
C PHE A 32 -2.01 4.46 -0.53
N GLY A 33 -3.09 5.24 -0.68
CA GLY A 33 -3.17 6.36 -1.63
C GLY A 33 -2.67 7.69 -1.08
N ILE A 34 -2.93 8.03 0.19
CA ILE A 34 -2.51 9.33 0.76
C ILE A 34 -1.17 9.23 1.47
N MET A 35 -0.87 8.11 2.13
CA MET A 35 0.35 8.04 2.93
C MET A 35 1.64 8.01 2.09
N ARG A 36 1.61 7.87 0.76
CA ARG A 36 2.82 7.69 -0.09
C ARG A 36 3.78 6.57 0.41
N ILE A 37 3.41 5.81 1.44
CA ILE A 37 4.24 4.80 2.11
C ILE A 37 4.49 3.61 1.19
N VAL A 38 3.64 3.40 0.17
CA VAL A 38 3.91 2.40 -0.88
C VAL A 38 5.27 2.62 -1.56
N ASN A 39 5.85 3.83 -1.52
CA ASN A 39 7.17 4.10 -2.12
C ASN A 39 8.27 4.58 -1.16
N PHE A 40 8.01 4.75 0.15
CA PHE A 40 9.10 5.07 1.09
C PHE A 40 9.95 3.84 1.44
N ALA A 41 9.29 2.68 1.58
CA ALA A 41 10.00 1.41 1.79
C ALA A 41 10.84 1.01 0.58
N HIS A 42 10.38 1.30 -0.63
CA HIS A 42 11.11 0.93 -1.84
C HIS A 42 12.40 1.76 -2.01
N GLY A 43 12.33 3.08 -1.78
CA GLY A 43 13.51 3.95 -1.82
C GLY A 43 14.54 3.67 -0.72
N SER A 44 14.09 3.34 0.50
CA SER A 44 15.00 3.02 1.61
C SER A 44 15.67 1.66 1.46
N LEU A 45 14.96 0.64 0.94
CA LEU A 45 15.53 -0.67 0.63
C LEU A 45 16.54 -0.58 -0.54
N TYR A 46 16.25 0.23 -1.56
CA TYR A 46 17.19 0.49 -2.65
C TYR A 46 18.49 1.16 -2.17
N MET A 47 18.37 2.19 -1.33
CA MET A 47 19.53 2.85 -0.73
C MET A 47 20.33 1.91 0.18
N LEU A 48 19.66 1.05 0.94
CA LEU A 48 20.32 0.07 1.81
C LEU A 48 21.09 -0.97 0.99
N GLY A 49 20.50 -1.50 -0.10
CA GLY A 49 21.20 -2.38 -1.05
C GLY A 49 22.43 -1.71 -1.66
N ALA A 50 22.30 -0.47 -2.13
CA ALA A 50 23.42 0.30 -2.69
C ALA A 50 24.55 0.52 -1.67
N PHE A 51 24.23 0.83 -0.41
CA PHE A 51 25.24 1.04 0.64
C PHE A 51 25.96 -0.26 1.03
N VAL A 52 25.22 -1.37 1.09
CA VAL A 52 25.79 -2.71 1.32
C VAL A 52 26.73 -3.08 0.17
N GLY A 53 26.32 -2.91 -1.07
CA GLY A 53 27.15 -3.18 -2.26
C GLY A 53 28.43 -2.34 -2.27
N TYR A 54 28.32 -1.04 -2.01
CA TYR A 54 29.48 -0.16 -1.91
C TYR A 54 30.44 -0.56 -0.78
N SER A 55 29.91 -0.93 0.38
CA SER A 55 30.70 -1.34 1.54
C SER A 55 31.48 -2.63 1.26
N VAL A 56 30.83 -3.62 0.66
CA VAL A 56 31.47 -4.88 0.25
C VAL A 56 32.54 -4.64 -0.81
N ALA A 57 32.26 -3.80 -1.82
CA ALA A 57 33.24 -3.45 -2.84
C ALA A 57 34.48 -2.76 -2.23
N ARG A 58 34.30 -1.91 -1.22
CA ARG A 58 35.39 -1.20 -0.53
C ARG A 58 36.25 -2.12 0.33
N VAL A 59 35.64 -3.11 1.02
CA VAL A 59 36.37 -4.02 1.91
C VAL A 59 37.05 -5.15 1.14
N THR A 60 36.33 -5.75 0.18
CA THR A 60 36.81 -6.94 -0.54
C THR A 60 37.58 -6.58 -1.81
N GLY A 61 37.38 -5.37 -2.37
CA GLY A 61 37.91 -4.98 -3.68
C GLY A 61 37.32 -5.76 -4.86
N ASN A 62 36.35 -6.65 -4.61
CA ASN A 62 35.78 -7.56 -5.59
C ASN A 62 34.39 -7.09 -6.01
N PHE A 63 34.29 -6.58 -7.24
CA PHE A 63 33.04 -6.13 -7.84
C PHE A 63 31.97 -7.23 -7.91
N TRP A 64 32.37 -8.47 -8.23
CA TRP A 64 31.43 -9.58 -8.39
C TRP A 64 30.80 -10.01 -7.06
N ALA A 65 31.54 -9.92 -5.96
CA ALA A 65 31.01 -10.18 -4.62
C ALA A 65 30.00 -9.10 -4.19
N ALA A 66 30.26 -7.84 -4.54
CA ALA A 66 29.33 -6.74 -4.28
C ALA A 66 28.02 -6.87 -5.08
N LEU A 67 28.11 -7.29 -6.35
CA LEU A 67 26.96 -7.46 -7.23
C LEU A 67 26.03 -8.62 -6.81
N LEU A 68 26.58 -9.66 -6.17
CA LEU A 68 25.78 -10.78 -5.64
C LEU A 68 25.05 -10.43 -4.33
N LEU A 69 25.61 -9.53 -3.53
CA LEU A 69 25.10 -9.18 -2.20
C LEU A 69 24.16 -7.96 -2.22
N ALA A 70 24.23 -7.11 -3.25
CA ALA A 70 23.34 -5.98 -3.45
C ALA A 70 22.43 -6.24 -4.67
N PRO A 71 21.17 -6.68 -4.48
CA PRO A 71 20.19 -6.74 -5.55
C PRO A 71 19.65 -5.36 -5.96
#